data_AF-A0A1Y2V1J0-F1
#
_entry.id   AF-A0A1Y2V1J0-F1
#
_cell.length_a   1.000
_cell.length_b   1.000
_cell.length_c   1.000
_cell.angle_alpha   90.00
_cell.angle_beta   90.00
_cell.angle_gamma   90.00
#
_symmetry.space_group_name_H-M   'P 1'
#
loop_
_entity.id
_entity.type
_entity.pdbx_description
1 polymer ?
#
loop_
_entity_poly.entity_id
_entity_poly.type
_entity_poly.pdbx_seq_one_letter_code
_entity_poly.pdbx_strand_id
1 'polypeptide(L)'
;METGYVANEVDLAGHTQWWLSPNGLPPVFQGRRDIYTESDESTSETLVTKEVFILFQDYSQTIITVRFDTQNPASAQLEQRHEGPPRSLRQDELEEAYERFGRSLASAVASRKDSVLGDGTPQALVHELLKPLKDALLPVGTRAYGALVYANLANASTQQNDEIRPGDIISIRNAKFQGKHGPMHAKYSVEVGKPDHVGIVSEWDGTKKKVRAWEQGRESKKVKQESFKLEDLRSGEVKIWRVMPRSWIGWTTD
;
A
#
# COMPACT_ATOMS: atom_id res chain seq x y z
N MET A 1 -8.06 19.29 -19.32
CA MET A 1 -7.57 19.63 -17.98
C MET A 1 -6.99 18.35 -17.43
N GLU A 2 -5.67 18.26 -17.28
CA GLU A 2 -5.08 17.14 -16.55
C GLU A 2 -5.64 17.23 -15.13
N THR A 3 -6.47 16.27 -14.77
CA THR A 3 -6.90 16.04 -13.40
C THR A 3 -5.63 15.89 -12.56
N GLY A 4 -5.55 16.57 -11.42
CA GLY A 4 -4.34 16.63 -10.57
C GLY A 4 -3.98 15.32 -9.87
N TYR A 5 -4.32 14.17 -10.45
CA TYR A 5 -4.16 12.81 -9.93
C TYR A 5 -3.80 11.83 -11.06
N VAL A 6 -3.35 10.62 -10.70
CA VAL A 6 -2.73 9.66 -11.63
C VAL A 6 -3.74 9.03 -12.61
N ALA A 7 -4.95 8.70 -12.16
CA ALA A 7 -5.97 8.12 -13.02
C ALA A 7 -6.37 9.07 -14.17
N ASN A 8 -6.32 8.56 -15.39
CA ASN A 8 -6.59 9.32 -16.60
C ASN A 8 -7.10 8.40 -17.72
N GLU A 9 -7.66 9.00 -18.77
CA GLU A 9 -8.11 8.30 -19.97
C GLU A 9 -6.96 7.52 -20.59
N VAL A 10 -7.22 6.24 -20.91
CA VAL A 10 -6.26 5.36 -21.58
C VAL A 10 -6.89 4.66 -22.78
N ASP A 11 -6.06 4.12 -23.68
CA ASP A 11 -6.52 3.20 -24.72
C ASP A 11 -6.85 1.84 -24.09
N LEU A 12 -8.13 1.48 -24.11
CA LEU A 12 -8.63 0.20 -23.62
C LEU A 12 -8.33 -0.97 -24.57
N ALA A 13 -7.83 -0.69 -25.79
CA ALA A 13 -7.43 -1.66 -26.80
C ALA A 13 -8.49 -2.76 -27.02
N GLY A 14 -9.74 -2.35 -27.27
CA GLY A 14 -10.88 -3.27 -27.35
C GLY A 14 -10.71 -4.44 -28.32
N HIS A 15 -9.93 -4.23 -29.39
CA HIS A 15 -9.58 -5.27 -30.37
C HIS A 15 -8.83 -6.49 -29.78
N THR A 16 -8.21 -6.36 -28.60
CA THR A 16 -7.49 -7.46 -27.94
C THR A 16 -8.38 -8.41 -27.17
N GLN A 17 -9.64 -8.04 -26.90
CA GLN A 17 -10.61 -8.85 -26.15
C GLN A 17 -10.10 -9.31 -24.77
N TRP A 18 -9.28 -8.47 -24.12
CA TRP A 18 -8.62 -8.81 -22.85
C TRP A 18 -9.61 -9.23 -21.75
N TRP A 19 -10.86 -8.75 -21.79
CA TRP A 19 -11.89 -9.07 -20.80
C TRP A 19 -12.26 -10.55 -20.73
N LEU A 20 -12.00 -11.31 -21.80
CA LEU A 20 -12.25 -12.75 -21.87
C LEU A 20 -11.24 -13.58 -21.08
N SER A 21 -10.09 -13.00 -20.71
CA SER A 21 -9.12 -13.67 -19.85
C SER A 21 -9.50 -13.53 -18.37
N PRO A 22 -9.28 -14.56 -17.54
CA PRO A 22 -9.37 -14.44 -16.09
C PRO A 22 -8.44 -13.32 -15.59
N ASN A 23 -8.95 -12.39 -14.79
CA ASN A 23 -8.22 -11.18 -14.35
C ASN A 23 -7.59 -10.37 -15.51
N GLY A 24 -8.17 -10.47 -16.71
CA GLY A 24 -7.70 -9.75 -17.87
C GLY A 24 -7.76 -8.24 -17.66
N LEU A 25 -6.72 -7.55 -18.13
CA LEU A 25 -6.58 -6.10 -18.08
C LEU A 25 -6.29 -5.56 -19.48
N PRO A 26 -6.66 -4.30 -19.79
CA PRO A 26 -6.15 -3.64 -20.98
C PRO A 26 -4.61 -3.68 -21.03
N PRO A 27 -4.00 -3.79 -22.23
CA PRO A 27 -2.54 -3.88 -22.40
C PRO A 27 -1.74 -2.80 -21.65
N VAL A 28 -2.26 -1.58 -21.54
CA VAL A 28 -1.62 -0.47 -20.81
C VAL A 28 -1.40 -0.75 -19.32
N PHE A 29 -2.19 -1.64 -18.72
CA PHE A 29 -2.07 -2.03 -17.30
C PHE A 29 -1.40 -3.39 -17.10
N GLN A 30 -1.17 -4.17 -18.16
CA GLN A 30 -0.56 -5.49 -18.05
C GLN A 30 0.89 -5.40 -17.57
N GLY A 31 1.25 -6.25 -16.60
CA GLY A 31 2.60 -6.33 -16.06
C GLY A 31 3.02 -5.18 -15.13
N ARG A 32 2.15 -4.18 -14.91
CA ARG A 32 2.40 -3.12 -13.92
C ARG A 32 2.40 -3.68 -12.51
N ARG A 33 3.39 -3.25 -11.71
CA ARG A 33 3.59 -3.67 -10.31
C ARG A 33 3.31 -2.57 -9.30
N ASP A 34 2.86 -1.42 -9.79
CA ASP A 34 2.67 -0.18 -9.06
C ASP A 34 1.20 0.23 -8.97
N ILE A 35 0.30 -0.67 -9.40
CA ILE A 35 -1.16 -0.57 -9.28
C ILE A 35 -1.70 -1.76 -8.48
N TYR A 36 -2.93 -1.61 -8.02
CA TYR A 36 -3.73 -2.71 -7.47
C TYR A 36 -4.97 -2.87 -8.33
N THR A 37 -5.38 -4.11 -8.60
CA THR A 37 -6.50 -4.40 -9.51
C THR A 37 -7.46 -5.42 -8.93
N GLU A 38 -8.74 -5.15 -9.06
CA GLU A 38 -9.84 -6.08 -8.78
C GLU A 38 -10.85 -6.05 -9.92
N SER A 39 -11.66 -7.10 -10.03
CA SER A 39 -12.73 -7.13 -11.01
C SER A 39 -13.94 -7.87 -10.47
N ASP A 40 -15.11 -7.31 -10.74
CA ASP A 40 -16.39 -7.91 -10.45
C ASP A 40 -17.10 -8.24 -11.76
N GLU A 41 -17.85 -9.34 -11.78
CA GLU A 41 -18.57 -9.81 -12.95
C GLU A 41 -19.99 -10.21 -12.57
N SER A 42 -20.96 -9.73 -13.32
CA SER A 42 -22.36 -10.10 -13.21
C SER A 42 -22.88 -10.55 -14.56
N THR A 43 -23.72 -11.59 -14.57
CA THR A 43 -24.32 -12.14 -15.78
C THR A 43 -25.84 -12.13 -15.65
N SER A 44 -26.52 -11.55 -16.63
CA SER A 44 -27.97 -11.57 -16.77
C SER A 44 -28.32 -12.15 -18.14
N GLU A 45 -28.89 -13.36 -18.17
CA GLU A 45 -29.13 -14.13 -19.39
C GLU A 45 -27.83 -14.35 -20.20
N THR A 46 -27.70 -13.71 -21.36
CA THR A 46 -26.49 -13.75 -22.20
C THR A 46 -25.60 -12.52 -22.03
N LEU A 47 -26.06 -11.49 -21.31
CA LEU A 47 -25.33 -10.23 -21.13
C LEU A 47 -24.44 -10.30 -19.90
N VAL A 48 -23.14 -10.17 -20.10
CA VAL A 48 -22.13 -10.06 -19.03
C VAL A 48 -21.77 -8.59 -18.86
N THR A 49 -21.79 -8.12 -17.61
CA THR A 49 -21.22 -6.84 -17.19
C THR A 49 -20.06 -7.11 -16.26
N LYS A 50 -18.86 -6.71 -16.70
CA LYS A 50 -17.61 -6.82 -15.94
C LYS A 50 -17.10 -5.43 -15.60
N GLU A 51 -16.84 -5.18 -14.33
CA GLU A 51 -16.15 -3.97 -13.88
C GLU A 51 -14.73 -4.33 -13.46
N VAL A 52 -13.75 -3.57 -13.93
CA VAL A 52 -12.35 -3.70 -13.54
C VAL A 52 -11.91 -2.41 -12.86
N PHE A 53 -11.47 -2.53 -11.61
CA PHE A 53 -11.01 -1.43 -10.80
C PHE A 53 -9.49 -1.39 -10.82
N ILE A 54 -8.92 -0.26 -11.23
CA ILE A 54 -7.48 0.00 -11.21
C ILE A 54 -7.23 1.11 -10.20
N LEU A 55 -6.56 0.76 -9.11
CA LEU A 55 -6.20 1.69 -8.03
C LEU A 55 -4.73 2.07 -8.15
N PHE A 56 -4.45 3.38 -8.14
CA PHE A 56 -3.10 3.94 -8.23
C PHE A 56 -2.53 4.32 -6.86
N GLN A 57 -1.23 4.62 -6.80
CA GLN A 57 -0.51 4.89 -5.53
C GLN A 57 -0.98 6.17 -4.81
N ASP A 58 -1.60 7.10 -5.53
CA ASP A 58 -2.26 8.27 -4.94
C ASP A 58 -3.70 7.98 -4.50
N TYR A 59 -4.17 6.75 -4.69
CA TYR A 59 -5.54 6.28 -4.45
C TYR A 59 -6.61 6.84 -5.40
N SER A 60 -6.21 7.48 -6.50
CA SER A 60 -7.10 7.70 -7.63
C SER A 60 -7.40 6.38 -8.34
N GLN A 61 -8.49 6.33 -9.10
CA GLN A 61 -9.02 5.11 -9.67
C GLN A 61 -9.39 5.27 -11.14
N THR A 62 -9.10 4.25 -11.94
CA THR A 62 -9.73 4.03 -13.24
C THR A 62 -10.65 2.82 -13.11
N ILE A 63 -11.93 3.01 -13.42
CA ILE A 63 -12.95 1.96 -13.40
C ILE A 63 -13.35 1.71 -14.84
N ILE A 64 -13.16 0.49 -15.31
CA ILE A 64 -13.49 0.07 -16.67
C ILE A 64 -14.71 -0.82 -16.62
N THR A 65 -15.77 -0.44 -17.30
CA THR A 65 -16.95 -1.28 -17.46
C THR A 65 -16.96 -1.90 -18.85
N VAL A 66 -17.03 -3.22 -18.91
CA VAL A 66 -17.15 -4.00 -20.13
C VAL A 66 -18.51 -4.68 -20.16
N ARG A 67 -19.29 -4.45 -21.20
CA ARG A 67 -20.58 -5.12 -21.43
C ARG A 67 -20.53 -5.91 -22.72
N PHE A 68 -20.78 -7.21 -22.68
CA PHE A 68 -20.74 -8.06 -23.87
C PHE A 68 -21.75 -9.19 -23.79
N ASP A 69 -22.22 -9.64 -24.95
CA ASP A 69 -23.04 -10.84 -25.06
C ASP A 69 -22.15 -12.08 -25.15
N THR A 70 -22.41 -13.10 -24.35
CA THR A 70 -21.67 -14.38 -24.35
C THR A 70 -21.64 -15.09 -25.72
N GLN A 71 -22.66 -14.87 -26.56
CA GLN A 71 -22.75 -15.42 -27.92
C GLN A 71 -22.00 -14.58 -28.95
N ASN A 72 -21.75 -13.29 -28.66
CA ASN A 72 -20.96 -12.41 -29.50
C ASN A 72 -20.00 -11.54 -28.65
N PRO A 73 -19.00 -12.14 -28.00
CA PRO A 73 -18.12 -11.43 -27.09
C PRO A 73 -17.28 -10.35 -27.78
N ALA A 74 -17.13 -10.41 -29.11
CA ALA A 74 -16.38 -9.46 -29.90
C ALA A 74 -17.06 -8.08 -30.02
N SER A 75 -18.37 -7.99 -29.84
CA SER A 75 -19.13 -6.72 -29.89
C SER A 75 -19.23 -6.05 -28.53
N ALA A 76 -18.21 -6.19 -27.68
CA ALA A 76 -18.20 -5.60 -26.35
C ALA A 76 -18.23 -4.07 -26.40
N GLN A 77 -18.98 -3.48 -25.48
CA GLN A 77 -18.96 -2.05 -25.19
C GLN A 77 -18.02 -1.82 -24.02
N LEU A 78 -17.05 -0.92 -24.19
CA LEU A 78 -16.09 -0.56 -23.15
C LEU A 78 -16.29 0.90 -22.78
N GLU A 79 -16.41 1.15 -21.48
CA GLU A 79 -16.50 2.49 -20.89
C GLU A 79 -15.42 2.60 -19.82
N GLN A 80 -14.86 3.80 -19.63
CA GLN A 80 -14.02 4.09 -18.47
C GLN A 80 -14.51 5.34 -17.74
N ARG A 81 -14.38 5.33 -16.43
CA ARG A 81 -14.55 6.50 -15.57
C ARG A 81 -13.37 6.63 -14.63
N HIS A 82 -13.10 7.85 -14.20
CA HIS A 82 -11.97 8.14 -13.31
C HIS A 82 -12.47 8.82 -12.04
N GLU A 83 -12.02 8.32 -10.91
CA GLU A 83 -12.31 8.89 -9.60
C GLU A 83 -11.02 9.43 -9.00
N GLY A 84 -11.10 10.65 -8.45
CA GLY A 84 -9.97 11.26 -7.76
C GLY A 84 -9.59 10.51 -6.48
N PRO A 85 -8.45 10.85 -5.88
CA PRO A 85 -8.07 10.28 -4.61
C PRO A 85 -9.11 10.61 -3.52
N PRO A 86 -9.25 9.77 -2.49
CA PRO A 86 -10.15 10.06 -1.39
C PRO A 86 -9.75 11.36 -0.71
N ARG A 87 -10.73 12.04 -0.10
CA ARG A 87 -10.47 13.26 0.65
C ARG A 87 -9.46 13.03 1.78
N SER A 88 -8.81 14.12 2.20
CA SER A 88 -8.01 14.10 3.42
C SER A 88 -8.86 13.65 4.61
N LEU A 89 -8.26 12.81 5.45
CA LEU A 89 -8.88 12.29 6.66
C LEU A 89 -8.65 13.25 7.81
N ARG A 90 -9.64 13.34 8.69
CA ARG A 90 -9.52 13.99 9.99
C ARG A 90 -8.84 13.03 10.97
N GLN A 91 -8.38 13.57 12.10
CA GLN A 91 -7.65 12.79 13.10
C GLN A 91 -8.50 11.68 13.73
N ASP A 92 -9.78 11.95 14.02
CA ASP A 92 -10.74 10.96 14.54
C ASP A 92 -10.93 9.77 13.60
N GLU A 93 -10.93 10.01 12.28
CA GLU A 93 -11.04 8.95 11.27
C GLU A 93 -9.76 8.10 11.17
N LEU A 94 -8.59 8.71 11.36
CA LEU A 94 -7.32 8.00 11.46
C LEU A 94 -7.23 7.18 12.76
N GLU A 95 -7.83 7.65 13.85
CA GLU A 95 -7.95 6.89 15.09
C GLU A 95 -8.92 5.71 14.94
N GLU A 96 -10.07 5.90 14.30
CA GLU A 96 -11.01 4.82 14.03
C GLU A 96 -10.38 3.71 13.17
N ALA A 97 -9.66 4.08 12.11
CA ALA A 97 -8.92 3.12 11.29
C ALA A 97 -7.83 2.38 12.09
N TYR A 98 -7.18 3.07 13.03
CA TYR A 98 -6.22 2.46 13.94
C TYR A 98 -6.87 1.42 14.86
N GLU A 99 -8.01 1.75 15.46
CA GLU A 99 -8.78 0.83 16.31
C GLU A 99 -9.22 -0.40 15.52
N ARG A 100 -9.66 -0.22 14.27
CA ARG A 100 -10.13 -1.30 13.40
C ARG A 100 -9.02 -2.28 12.98
N PHE A 101 -7.84 -1.78 12.62
CA PHE A 101 -6.78 -2.62 12.03
C PHE A 101 -5.46 -2.61 12.80
N GLY A 102 -5.00 -1.43 13.25
CA GLY A 102 -3.68 -1.23 13.83
C GLY A 102 -3.40 -2.08 15.06
N ARG A 103 -4.32 -2.14 16.03
CA ARG A 103 -4.15 -2.96 17.25
C ARG A 103 -3.98 -4.45 16.93
N SER A 104 -4.83 -4.95 16.04
CA SER A 104 -4.79 -6.35 15.61
C SER A 104 -3.47 -6.66 14.90
N LEU A 105 -3.02 -5.79 13.99
CA LEU A 105 -1.75 -5.93 13.29
C LEU A 105 -0.55 -5.93 14.24
N ALA A 106 -0.53 -5.03 15.22
CA ALA A 106 0.54 -4.94 16.22
C ALA A 106 0.68 -6.26 17.01
N SER A 107 -0.44 -6.84 17.45
CA SER A 107 -0.46 -8.12 18.14
C SER A 107 -0.07 -9.28 17.21
N ALA A 108 -0.62 -9.29 15.99
CA ALA A 108 -0.38 -10.33 15.02
C ALA A 108 1.11 -10.44 14.66
N VAL A 109 1.77 -9.32 14.33
CA VAL A 109 3.19 -9.33 13.98
C VAL A 109 4.10 -9.69 15.16
N ALA A 110 3.76 -9.27 16.39
CA ALA A 110 4.52 -9.62 17.58
C ALA A 110 4.53 -11.14 17.83
N SER A 111 3.41 -11.82 17.55
CA SER A 111 3.29 -13.28 17.64
C SER A 111 4.11 -14.05 16.60
N ARG A 112 4.71 -13.35 15.63
CA ARG A 112 5.47 -13.93 14.51
C ARG A 112 6.98 -13.79 14.64
N LYS A 113 7.46 -13.28 15.78
CA LYS A 113 8.89 -13.18 16.07
C LYS A 113 9.63 -14.49 15.74
N ASP A 114 10.78 -14.37 15.08
CA ASP A 114 11.66 -15.48 14.68
C ASP A 114 11.05 -16.49 13.69
N SER A 115 9.84 -16.25 13.19
CA SER A 115 9.21 -17.01 12.10
C SER A 115 9.46 -16.35 10.73
N VAL A 116 9.08 -17.02 9.64
CA VAL A 116 9.14 -16.49 8.26
C VAL A 116 7.72 -16.45 7.72
N LEU A 117 7.24 -15.29 7.27
CA LEU A 117 5.93 -15.15 6.62
C LEU A 117 6.08 -15.12 5.10
N GLY A 118 5.18 -15.83 4.41
CA GLY A 118 5.19 -15.95 2.95
C GLY A 118 6.52 -16.47 2.43
N ASP A 119 7.10 -15.78 1.45
CA ASP A 119 8.40 -16.11 0.84
C ASP A 119 9.62 -15.55 1.62
N GLY A 120 9.35 -14.83 2.73
CA GLY A 120 10.34 -14.15 3.56
C GLY A 120 10.77 -12.78 3.03
N THR A 121 10.10 -12.24 2.01
CA THR A 121 10.32 -10.85 1.53
C THR A 121 9.71 -9.83 2.50
N PRO A 122 10.19 -8.57 2.50
CA PRO A 122 9.59 -7.51 3.30
C PRO A 122 8.09 -7.32 3.00
N GLN A 123 7.71 -7.38 1.72
CA GLN A 123 6.33 -7.19 1.27
C GLN A 123 5.42 -8.33 1.72
N ALA A 124 5.90 -9.58 1.66
CA ALA A 124 5.13 -10.74 2.13
C ALA A 124 4.73 -10.64 3.60
N LEU A 125 5.54 -9.99 4.45
CA LEU A 125 5.18 -9.74 5.85
C LEU A 125 3.86 -8.97 5.96
N VAL A 126 3.75 -7.86 5.21
CA VAL A 126 2.56 -7.01 5.23
C VAL A 126 1.37 -7.72 4.61
N HIS A 127 1.56 -8.34 3.43
CA HIS A 127 0.47 -9.05 2.74
C HIS A 127 -0.11 -10.20 3.57
N GLU A 128 0.73 -11.03 4.19
CA GLU A 128 0.26 -12.15 5.01
C GLU A 128 -0.47 -11.70 6.28
N LEU A 129 -0.07 -10.56 6.87
CA LEU A 129 -0.74 -9.99 8.04
C LEU A 129 -2.07 -9.30 7.70
N LEU A 130 -2.20 -8.75 6.49
CA LEU A 130 -3.44 -8.13 6.02
C LEU A 130 -4.46 -9.16 5.51
N LYS A 131 -4.01 -10.32 5.01
CA LYS A 131 -4.87 -11.39 4.47
C LYS A 131 -6.09 -11.78 5.33
N PRO A 132 -6.01 -11.92 6.67
CA PRO A 132 -7.20 -12.22 7.49
C PRO A 132 -8.14 -11.02 7.68
N LEU A 133 -7.71 -9.80 7.35
CA LEU A 133 -8.48 -8.56 7.51
C LEU A 133 -9.22 -8.24 6.21
N LYS A 134 -10.32 -8.93 5.94
CA LYS A 134 -11.05 -8.85 4.66
C LYS A 134 -11.44 -7.43 4.24
N ASP A 135 -11.74 -6.57 5.22
CA ASP A 135 -12.15 -5.19 4.96
C ASP A 135 -10.97 -4.22 4.80
N ALA A 136 -9.73 -4.66 5.02
CA ALA A 136 -8.55 -3.81 4.88
C ALA A 136 -8.24 -3.59 3.39
N LEU A 137 -7.94 -2.35 3.04
CA LEU A 137 -7.39 -2.02 1.74
C LEU A 137 -5.97 -2.60 1.63
N LEU A 138 -5.74 -3.43 0.62
CA LEU A 138 -4.42 -4.01 0.38
C LEU A 138 -3.44 -2.96 -0.17
N PRO A 139 -2.11 -3.21 -0.06
CA PRO A 139 -1.11 -2.28 -0.57
C PRO A 139 -1.22 -2.07 -2.09
N VAL A 140 -0.96 -0.84 -2.53
CA VAL A 140 -0.87 -0.50 -3.96
C VAL A 140 0.59 -0.51 -4.39
N GLY A 141 0.96 -1.59 -5.07
CA GLY A 141 2.36 -1.91 -5.39
C GLY A 141 3.23 -1.98 -4.13
N THR A 142 4.47 -1.48 -4.22
CA THR A 142 5.42 -1.48 -3.10
C THR A 142 5.49 -0.16 -2.34
N ARG A 143 4.64 0.82 -2.68
CA ARG A 143 4.84 2.23 -2.29
C ARG A 143 3.70 2.87 -1.51
N ALA A 144 2.51 2.29 -1.49
CA ALA A 144 1.37 2.85 -0.76
C ALA A 144 0.68 1.76 0.07
N TYR A 145 0.49 2.03 1.36
CA TYR A 145 0.03 1.04 2.35
C TYR A 145 -1.14 1.55 3.22
N GLY A 146 -1.75 2.67 2.83
CA GLY A 146 -2.95 3.25 3.43
C GLY A 146 -2.86 4.77 3.51
N ALA A 147 -3.53 5.38 4.50
CA ALA A 147 -3.49 6.82 4.70
C ALA A 147 -2.14 7.25 5.30
N LEU A 148 -1.60 8.38 4.83
CA LEU A 148 -0.31 8.89 5.29
C LEU A 148 -0.42 9.44 6.72
N VAL A 149 0.34 8.87 7.65
CA VAL A 149 0.47 9.33 9.04
C VAL A 149 1.71 10.23 9.20
N TYR A 150 2.82 9.81 8.57
CA TYR A 150 4.07 10.55 8.62
C TYR A 150 4.84 10.38 7.31
N ALA A 151 5.51 11.44 6.85
CA ALA A 151 6.47 11.39 5.76
C ALA A 151 7.72 12.19 6.12
N ASN A 152 8.87 11.67 5.71
CA ASN A 152 10.15 12.34 5.82
C ASN A 152 10.98 12.09 4.57
N LEU A 153 11.29 13.18 3.86
CA LEU A 153 12.19 13.19 2.72
C LEU A 153 13.53 13.80 3.13
N ALA A 154 14.47 12.95 3.53
CA ALA A 154 15.84 13.31 3.91
C ALA A 154 15.97 14.47 4.93
N ASN A 155 14.98 14.63 5.82
CA ASN A 155 14.79 15.78 6.71
C ASN A 155 14.67 17.15 6.04
N ALA A 156 14.62 17.20 4.70
CA ALA A 156 14.33 18.40 3.94
C ALA A 156 12.84 18.76 3.95
N SER A 157 11.97 17.75 4.08
CA SER A 157 10.53 17.92 4.24
C SER A 157 9.99 16.84 5.16
N THR A 158 9.28 17.25 6.21
CA THR A 158 8.60 16.34 7.14
C THR A 158 7.14 16.71 7.25
N GLN A 159 6.26 15.72 7.15
CA GLN A 159 4.82 15.85 7.36
C GLN A 159 4.40 14.87 8.45
N GLN A 160 3.54 15.31 9.37
CA GLN A 160 2.97 14.48 10.40
C GLN A 160 1.48 14.81 10.49
N ASN A 161 0.65 13.89 10.01
CA ASN A 161 -0.79 14.04 9.92
C ASN A 161 -1.49 13.48 11.18
N ASP A 162 -0.85 12.55 11.88
CA ASP A 162 -1.30 12.00 13.15
C ASP A 162 -0.12 11.38 13.94
N GLU A 163 -0.37 10.87 15.14
CA GLU A 163 0.60 10.10 15.91
C GLU A 163 0.88 8.73 15.28
N ILE A 164 2.18 8.38 15.22
CA ILE A 164 2.65 7.05 14.81
C ILE A 164 2.35 6.06 15.94
N ARG A 165 1.68 4.94 15.61
CA ARG A 165 1.26 3.95 16.60
C ARG A 165 1.72 2.53 16.23
N PRO A 166 1.91 1.63 17.21
CA PRO A 166 2.19 0.22 16.93
C PRO A 166 1.09 -0.39 16.06
N GLY A 167 1.47 -1.03 14.96
CA GLY A 167 0.55 -1.58 13.95
C GLY A 167 0.48 -0.75 12.66
N ASP A 168 0.93 0.50 12.67
CA ASP A 168 1.14 1.26 11.43
C ASP A 168 2.21 0.59 10.56
N ILE A 169 2.16 0.83 9.25
CA ILE A 169 3.14 0.28 8.30
C ILE A 169 4.22 1.34 8.04
N ILE A 170 5.49 0.98 8.16
CA ILE A 170 6.62 1.84 7.77
C ILE A 170 7.18 1.37 6.42
N SER A 171 7.32 2.29 5.47
CA SER A 171 8.03 2.05 4.21
C SER A 171 9.29 2.91 4.13
N ILE A 172 10.39 2.33 3.68
CA ILE A 172 11.70 2.95 3.59
C ILE A 172 12.23 2.78 2.17
N ARG A 173 12.63 3.88 1.53
CA ARG A 173 13.09 3.88 0.13
C ARG A 173 14.35 4.71 -0.04
N ASN A 174 15.36 4.10 -0.67
CA ASN A 174 16.65 4.73 -0.97
C ASN A 174 17.26 5.45 0.24
N ALA A 175 16.98 4.95 1.44
CA ALA A 175 17.25 5.67 2.68
C ALA A 175 18.66 5.39 3.17
N LYS A 176 19.30 6.44 3.65
CA LYS A 176 20.56 6.35 4.39
C LYS A 176 20.39 6.99 5.74
N PHE A 177 20.56 6.22 6.80
CA PHE A 177 20.58 6.73 8.16
C PHE A 177 22.01 6.84 8.64
N GLN A 178 22.40 8.01 9.13
CA GLN A 178 23.72 8.22 9.71
C GLN A 178 23.63 9.06 10.98
N GLY A 179 24.17 8.52 12.06
CA GLY A 179 24.08 9.15 13.36
C GLY A 179 25.11 8.63 14.33
N LYS A 180 24.83 8.84 15.61
CA LYS A 180 25.64 8.35 16.73
C LYS A 180 24.77 7.47 17.63
N HIS A 181 25.34 6.37 18.11
CA HIS A 181 24.67 5.41 18.98
C HIS A 181 25.49 5.11 20.25
N GLY A 182 24.78 4.80 21.34
CA GLY A 182 25.35 4.41 22.62
C GLY A 182 26.04 5.54 23.40
N PRO A 183 26.46 5.27 24.66
CA PRO A 183 27.14 6.23 25.52
C PRO A 183 28.47 6.73 24.96
N MET A 184 29.16 5.89 24.16
CA MET A 184 30.44 6.22 23.53
C MET A 184 30.29 7.01 22.21
N HIS A 185 29.07 7.42 21.83
CA HIS A 185 28.81 8.18 20.61
C HIS A 185 29.38 7.55 19.33
N ALA A 186 29.38 6.22 19.25
CA ALA A 186 29.87 5.47 18.11
C ALA A 186 29.07 5.86 16.86
N LYS A 187 29.77 6.26 15.79
CA LYS A 187 29.14 6.61 14.52
C LYS A 187 28.55 5.36 13.87
N TYR A 188 27.38 5.48 13.28
CA TYR A 188 26.79 4.43 12.45
C TYR A 188 26.31 5.00 11.12
N SER A 189 26.25 4.13 10.12
CA SER A 189 25.72 4.43 8.79
C SER A 189 25.06 3.16 8.26
N VAL A 190 23.77 3.21 7.96
CA VAL A 190 23.01 2.09 7.41
C VAL A 190 22.20 2.54 6.20
N GLU A 191 22.21 1.73 5.14
CA GLU A 191 21.36 1.91 3.97
C GLU A 191 20.21 0.90 3.99
N VAL A 192 19.00 1.38 3.73
CA VAL A 192 17.77 0.59 3.75
C VAL A 192 16.87 1.03 2.61
N GLY A 193 16.09 0.11 2.03
CA GLY A 193 15.18 0.45 0.93
C GLY A 193 15.85 0.50 -0.44
N LYS A 194 16.87 -0.34 -0.68
CA LYS A 194 17.44 -0.63 -2.01
C LYS A 194 17.55 -2.15 -2.21
N PRO A 195 16.49 -2.86 -2.66
CA PRO A 195 15.18 -2.35 -3.12
C PRO A 195 14.25 -1.89 -1.97
N ASP A 196 13.12 -1.25 -2.32
CA ASP A 196 12.09 -0.74 -1.39
C ASP A 196 11.82 -1.72 -0.23
N HIS A 197 11.83 -1.21 1.00
CA HIS A 197 11.72 -2.00 2.22
C HIS A 197 10.50 -1.57 3.03
N VAL A 198 9.87 -2.52 3.72
CA VAL A 198 8.65 -2.27 4.50
C VAL A 198 8.66 -3.10 5.79
N GLY A 199 7.99 -2.60 6.83
CA GLY A 199 7.79 -3.28 8.10
C GLY A 199 6.55 -2.78 8.83
N ILE A 200 6.28 -3.35 10.00
CA ILE A 200 5.17 -2.96 10.87
C ILE A 200 5.73 -2.26 12.11
N VAL A 201 5.28 -1.05 12.41
CA VAL A 201 5.67 -0.29 13.60
C VAL A 201 5.32 -1.10 14.85
N SER A 202 6.30 -1.21 15.76
CA SER A 202 6.16 -1.85 17.06
C SER A 202 6.16 -0.85 18.21
N GLU A 203 6.88 0.26 18.04
CA GLU A 203 7.03 1.30 19.05
C GLU A 203 7.39 2.63 18.38
N TRP A 204 6.91 3.72 18.97
CA TRP A 204 7.28 5.08 18.60
C TRP A 204 7.73 5.85 19.84
N ASP A 205 8.98 6.32 19.82
CA ASP A 205 9.52 7.25 20.81
C ASP A 205 9.54 8.64 20.17
N GLY A 206 8.48 9.42 20.45
CA GLY A 206 8.31 10.76 19.89
C GLY A 206 9.37 11.77 20.34
N THR A 207 9.97 11.58 21.51
CA THR A 207 11.04 12.44 22.03
C THR A 207 12.35 12.19 21.29
N LYS A 208 12.70 10.92 21.01
CA LYS A 208 13.91 10.55 20.26
C LYS A 208 13.69 10.47 18.76
N LYS A 209 12.48 10.79 18.28
CA LYS A 209 12.02 10.57 16.91
C LYS A 209 12.45 9.20 16.38
N LYS A 210 12.28 8.16 17.20
CA LYS A 210 12.77 6.79 16.93
C LYS A 210 11.60 5.84 16.76
N VAL A 211 11.53 5.20 15.60
CA VAL A 211 10.59 4.12 15.31
C VAL A 211 11.29 2.79 15.54
N ARG A 212 10.64 1.87 16.23
CA ARG A 212 11.01 0.45 16.21
C ARG A 212 10.01 -0.29 15.35
N ALA A 213 10.47 -1.09 14.39
CA ALA A 213 9.60 -1.80 13.48
C ALA A 213 9.96 -3.29 13.39
N TRP A 214 8.95 -4.13 13.25
CA TRP A 214 9.07 -5.51 12.81
C TRP A 214 9.36 -5.54 11.32
N GLU A 215 10.44 -6.19 10.94
CA GLU A 215 10.83 -6.40 9.55
C GLU A 215 11.26 -7.85 9.31
N GLN A 216 11.25 -8.25 8.04
CA GLN A 216 11.90 -9.45 7.54
C GLN A 216 12.50 -9.16 6.16
N GLY A 217 13.38 -10.03 5.68
CA GLY A 217 13.89 -10.01 4.31
C GLY A 217 15.04 -9.03 4.02
N ARG A 218 15.50 -8.25 5.02
CA ARG A 218 16.68 -7.37 4.89
C ARG A 218 17.98 -8.09 5.24
N GLU A 219 18.19 -8.37 6.53
CA GLU A 219 19.36 -9.12 7.03
C GLU A 219 19.04 -10.60 7.28
N SER A 220 17.77 -10.92 7.51
CA SER A 220 17.28 -12.27 7.75
C SER A 220 15.87 -12.41 7.19
N LYS A 221 15.51 -13.59 6.68
CA LYS A 221 14.12 -13.91 6.34
C LYS A 221 13.19 -14.01 7.55
N LYS A 222 13.74 -14.08 8.77
CA LYS A 222 12.96 -14.16 10.00
C LYS A 222 12.48 -12.79 10.44
N VAL A 223 11.27 -12.72 10.97
CA VAL A 223 10.69 -11.52 11.56
C VAL A 223 11.47 -11.11 12.81
N LYS A 224 12.05 -9.91 12.77
CA LYS A 224 12.85 -9.30 13.86
C LYS A 224 12.49 -7.83 14.02
N GLN A 225 12.87 -7.24 15.16
CA GLN A 225 12.70 -5.81 15.38
C GLN A 225 13.98 -5.05 15.10
N GLU A 226 13.87 -3.99 14.31
CA GLU A 226 14.94 -3.02 14.09
C GLU A 226 14.49 -1.61 14.50
N SER A 227 15.45 -0.73 14.77
CA SER A 227 15.20 0.65 15.20
C SER A 227 15.76 1.66 14.21
N PHE A 228 14.94 2.64 13.84
CA PHE A 228 15.30 3.73 12.95
C PHE A 228 15.06 5.06 13.66
N LYS A 229 16.13 5.85 13.83
CA LYS A 229 16.02 7.26 14.24
C LYS A 229 15.72 8.09 13.00
N LEU A 230 14.53 8.67 12.93
CA LEU A 230 14.07 9.40 11.75
C LEU A 230 14.87 10.69 11.52
N GLU A 231 15.35 11.32 12.60
CA GLU A 231 16.26 12.49 12.55
C GLU A 231 17.64 12.17 11.94
N ASP A 232 18.05 10.90 11.96
CA ASP A 232 19.31 10.46 11.39
C ASP A 232 19.21 10.19 9.87
N LEU A 233 18.04 10.37 9.26
CA LEU A 233 17.85 10.25 7.81
C LEU A 233 18.66 11.33 7.07
N ARG A 234 19.57 10.90 6.18
CA ARG A 234 20.43 11.79 5.37
C ARG A 234 20.06 11.84 3.90
N SER A 235 19.44 10.78 3.40
CA SER A 235 18.92 10.70 2.03
C SER A 235 17.76 9.72 1.98
N GLY A 236 16.98 9.76 0.89
CA GLY A 236 15.84 8.87 0.67
C GLY A 236 14.59 9.30 1.41
N GLU A 237 13.65 8.37 1.55
CA GLU A 237 12.32 8.62 2.09
C GLU A 237 11.94 7.57 3.14
N VAL A 238 11.30 8.03 4.20
CA VAL A 238 10.56 7.21 5.15
C VAL A 238 9.12 7.70 5.18
N LYS A 239 8.17 6.77 5.01
CA LYS A 239 6.74 7.04 5.21
C LYS A 239 6.15 6.04 6.17
N ILE A 240 5.14 6.48 6.92
CA ILE A 240 4.37 5.66 7.83
C ILE A 240 2.90 5.82 7.48
N TRP A 241 2.22 4.68 7.41
CA TRP A 241 0.90 4.54 6.84
C TRP A 241 -0.04 3.91 7.85
N ARG A 242 -1.26 4.43 7.90
CA ARG A 242 -2.37 3.78 8.57
C ARG A 242 -3.11 2.90 7.59
N VAL A 243 -3.29 1.63 7.93
CA VAL A 243 -4.15 0.73 7.15
C VAL A 243 -5.58 1.27 7.19
N MET A 244 -6.18 1.39 6.01
CA MET A 244 -7.51 1.95 5.83
C MET A 244 -8.50 0.87 5.38
N PRO A 245 -9.80 1.02 5.67
CA PRO A 245 -10.80 0.12 5.14
C PRO A 245 -10.99 0.35 3.64
N ARG A 246 -11.47 -0.67 2.91
CA ARG A 246 -11.86 -0.56 1.50
C ARG A 246 -12.87 0.56 1.24
N SER A 247 -13.78 0.79 2.20
CA SER A 247 -14.77 1.87 2.13
C SER A 247 -14.16 3.27 2.09
N TRP A 248 -12.89 3.45 2.46
CA TRP A 248 -12.18 4.73 2.37
C TRP A 248 -12.05 5.21 0.92
N ILE A 249 -11.89 4.27 -0.02
CA ILE A 249 -11.83 4.54 -1.48
C ILE A 249 -13.18 4.28 -2.16
N GLY A 250 -14.27 4.19 -1.38
CA GLY A 250 -15.62 3.95 -1.91
C GLY A 250 -15.93 2.49 -2.25
N TRP A 251 -15.04 1.54 -1.97
CA TRP A 251 -15.29 0.12 -2.24
C TRP A 251 -16.07 -0.53 -1.09
N THR A 252 -17.14 -1.22 -1.43
CA THR A 252 -17.91 -2.02 -0.47
C THR A 252 -17.26 -3.38 -0.27
N THR A 253 -17.56 -4.00 0.88
CA THR A 253 -17.26 -5.40 1.13
C THR A 253 -18.56 -6.19 1.03
N ASP A 254 -18.59 -7.12 0.07
CA ASP A 254 -19.65 -8.12 -0.05
C ASP A 254 -19.44 -9.29 0.92
#